data_AF-A0A1F8EFM3-F1
#
_entry.id   AF-A0A1F8EFM3-F1
#
_cell.length_a   1.000
_cell.length_b   1.000
_cell.length_c   1.000
_cell.angle_alpha   90.00
_cell.angle_beta   90.00
_cell.angle_gamma   90.00
#
_symmetry.space_group_name_H-M   'P 1'
#
loop_
_entity.id
_entity.type
_entity.pdbx_description
1 polymer ?
#
loop_
_entity_poly.entity_id
_entity_poly.type
_entity_poly.pdbx_seq_one_letter_code
_entity_poly.pdbx_strand_id
1 'polypeptide(L)'
;MPTKFKSFEELNQVMQEEKAQEGADAKNRLKNIMDQRMKDLLPGYNVKSELPEIDTISIVKNRQNDGFYVAFYPDPDKLNHFGISIFKDGTISGKIPSKFKFNHQDIYNEVTNVLDSVGLDFWYTEQQDVLNIPDWPVPEKKEKGSSPKNVSEDRRRIEFLRKQPDVLFGFTGKGGFSGYYGFVFDKFIALEHPLCENAAYFIDLEQGLTEEEKEKAKTYTGRGELMTKYWGPYNNRGKWDVFSSREAERVKHRPIDDWIPQMTEKLNTRSSLPKRQVMFESARKETL
;
A
#
# COMPACT_ATOMS: atom_id res chain seq x y z
N MET A 1 9.43 -32.73 35.40
CA MET A 1 8.87 -31.94 36.51
C MET A 1 7.41 -31.68 36.20
N PRO A 2 6.45 -32.00 37.09
CA PRO A 2 5.03 -31.80 36.80
C PRO A 2 4.62 -30.37 37.19
N THR A 3 4.12 -29.59 36.23
CA THR A 3 3.42 -28.32 36.46
C THR A 3 2.06 -28.64 37.08
N LYS A 4 1.97 -28.50 38.41
CA LYS A 4 0.71 -28.64 39.16
C LYS A 4 -0.07 -27.33 39.09
N PHE A 5 -1.07 -27.23 38.21
CA PHE A 5 -2.21 -26.34 38.44
C PHE A 5 -3.05 -26.95 39.58
N LYS A 6 -3.42 -26.18 40.61
CA LYS A 6 -4.10 -26.71 41.81
C LYS A 6 -5.63 -26.59 41.75
N SER A 7 -6.24 -25.90 40.79
CA SER A 7 -7.68 -25.98 40.54
C SER A 7 -8.07 -25.51 39.12
N PHE A 8 -9.29 -25.84 38.68
CA PHE A 8 -9.89 -25.30 37.44
C PHE A 8 -10.06 -23.77 37.50
N GLU A 9 -10.25 -23.20 38.69
CA GLU A 9 -10.33 -21.75 38.90
C GLU A 9 -8.98 -21.07 38.68
N GLU A 10 -7.89 -21.65 39.18
CA GLU A 10 -6.53 -21.14 38.94
C GLU A 10 -6.17 -21.22 37.45
N LEU A 11 -6.57 -22.28 36.76
CA LEU A 11 -6.31 -22.45 35.32
C LEU A 11 -7.10 -21.42 34.49
N ASN A 12 -8.36 -21.16 34.86
CA ASN A 12 -9.16 -20.10 34.25
C ASN A 12 -8.58 -18.71 34.51
N GLN A 13 -8.05 -18.47 35.71
CA GLN A 13 -7.45 -17.19 36.07
C GLN A 13 -6.15 -16.95 35.28
N VAL A 14 -5.26 -17.95 35.20
CA VAL A 14 -4.04 -17.88 34.38
C VAL A 14 -4.39 -17.65 32.90
N MET A 15 -5.39 -18.35 32.36
CA MET A 15 -5.83 -18.13 30.97
C MET A 15 -6.41 -16.72 30.74
N GLN A 16 -7.07 -16.13 31.73
CA GLN A 16 -7.56 -14.76 31.62
C GLN A 16 -6.42 -13.74 31.71
N GLU A 17 -5.45 -13.97 32.59
CA GLU A 17 -4.25 -13.14 32.72
C GLU A 17 -3.38 -13.21 31.46
N GLU A 18 -3.18 -14.39 30.87
CA GLU A 18 -2.48 -14.58 29.60
C GLU A 18 -3.19 -13.84 28.46
N LYS A 19 -4.51 -13.97 28.32
CA LYS A 19 -5.28 -13.22 27.31
C LYS A 19 -5.23 -11.71 27.50
N ALA A 20 -5.24 -11.24 28.75
CA ALA A 20 -5.12 -9.82 29.05
C ALA A 20 -3.71 -9.30 28.71
N GLN A 21 -2.68 -10.10 28.98
CA GLN A 21 -1.29 -9.78 28.66
C GLN A 21 -1.05 -9.76 27.15
N GLU A 22 -1.51 -10.77 26.41
CA GLU A 22 -1.48 -10.80 24.94
C GLU A 22 -2.14 -9.55 24.34
N GLY A 23 -3.19 -9.05 24.98
CA GLY A 23 -3.86 -7.83 24.54
C GLY A 23 -3.18 -6.53 24.83
N ALA A 24 -2.50 -6.44 25.98
CA ALA A 24 -1.59 -5.34 26.23
C ALA A 24 -0.43 -5.33 25.21
N ASP A 25 0.10 -6.51 24.88
CA ASP A 25 1.23 -6.65 23.97
C ASP A 25 0.87 -6.27 22.52
N ALA A 26 -0.28 -6.72 22.02
CA ALA A 26 -0.77 -6.35 20.68
C ALA A 26 -1.06 -4.85 20.57
N LYS A 27 -1.70 -4.25 21.59
CA LYS A 27 -1.94 -2.80 21.65
C LYS A 27 -0.62 -2.02 21.65
N ASN A 28 0.36 -2.45 22.44
CA ASN A 28 1.67 -1.81 22.51
C ASN A 28 2.43 -1.92 21.18
N ARG A 29 2.37 -3.07 20.51
CA ARG A 29 2.97 -3.27 19.19
C ARG A 29 2.33 -2.35 18.16
N LEU A 30 1.00 -2.26 18.11
CA LEU A 30 0.31 -1.35 17.23
C LEU A 30 0.67 0.11 17.50
N LYS A 31 0.71 0.52 18.78
CA LYS A 31 1.16 1.86 19.18
C LYS A 31 2.58 2.15 18.68
N ASN A 32 3.51 1.22 18.80
CA ASN A 32 4.88 1.40 18.30
C ASN A 32 4.93 1.58 16.78
N ILE A 33 4.15 0.80 16.03
CA ILE A 33 4.01 0.96 14.57
C ILE A 33 3.43 2.35 14.25
N MET A 34 2.40 2.77 14.97
CA MET A 34 1.77 4.08 14.81
C MET A 34 2.74 5.23 15.09
N ASP A 35 3.47 5.20 16.20
CA ASP A 35 4.40 6.27 16.57
C ASP A 35 5.56 6.41 15.57
N GLN A 36 6.00 5.29 14.99
CA GLN A 36 7.16 5.29 14.08
C GLN A 36 6.76 5.52 12.61
N ARG A 37 5.59 5.04 12.18
CA ARG A 37 5.29 4.78 10.75
C ARG A 37 3.93 5.27 10.26
N MET A 38 3.17 6.00 11.09
CA MET A 38 1.83 6.49 10.69
C MET A 38 1.86 7.47 9.52
N LYS A 39 2.97 8.17 9.30
CA LYS A 39 3.18 9.04 8.13
C LYS A 39 3.33 8.26 6.83
N ASP A 40 3.78 7.01 6.91
CA ASP A 40 4.14 6.16 5.78
C ASP A 40 2.96 5.29 5.29
N LEU A 41 1.81 5.38 5.97
CA LEU A 41 0.61 4.65 5.59
C LEU A 41 -0.06 5.27 4.36
N LEU A 42 -0.02 4.56 3.22
CA LEU A 42 -0.73 5.01 2.02
C LEU A 42 -2.25 4.90 2.17
N PRO A 43 -3.02 5.74 1.44
CA PRO A 43 -4.47 5.75 1.53
C PRO A 43 -5.11 4.47 0.94
N GLY A 44 -5.48 3.57 1.84
CA GLY A 44 -6.37 2.45 1.58
C GLY A 44 -5.63 1.21 1.12
N TYR A 45 -5.60 0.20 1.96
CA TYR A 45 -5.21 -1.14 1.56
C TYR A 45 -6.39 -2.04 1.81
N ASN A 46 -7.07 -2.51 0.77
CA ASN A 46 -7.99 -3.64 0.93
C ASN A 46 -7.12 -4.89 1.02
N VAL A 47 -6.94 -5.40 2.24
CA VAL A 47 -6.17 -6.61 2.50
C VAL A 47 -7.16 -7.70 2.87
N LYS A 48 -6.94 -8.91 2.33
CA LYS A 48 -7.70 -10.09 2.71
C LYS A 48 -7.60 -10.27 4.22
N SER A 49 -8.73 -10.42 4.89
CA SER A 49 -8.76 -10.53 6.34
C SER A 49 -8.60 -11.98 6.78
N GLU A 50 -7.94 -12.19 7.92
CA GLU A 50 -7.95 -13.48 8.63
C GLU A 50 -9.09 -13.54 9.66
N LEU A 51 -9.81 -12.44 9.87
CA LEU A 51 -10.96 -12.41 10.78
C LEU A 51 -12.13 -13.23 10.22
N PRO A 52 -12.80 -14.03 11.06
CA PRO A 52 -13.97 -14.80 10.62
C PRO A 52 -15.06 -13.90 10.04
N GLU A 53 -15.60 -14.29 8.89
CA GLU A 53 -16.73 -13.61 8.22
C GLU A 53 -16.39 -12.19 7.72
N ILE A 54 -15.10 -11.83 7.69
CA ILE A 54 -14.59 -10.63 7.03
C ILE A 54 -13.77 -11.08 5.83
N ASP A 55 -14.10 -10.59 4.65
CA ASP A 55 -13.32 -10.90 3.45
C ASP A 55 -12.13 -9.94 3.33
N THR A 56 -12.37 -8.64 3.49
CA THR A 56 -11.30 -7.63 3.40
C THR A 56 -11.38 -6.57 4.48
N ILE A 57 -10.23 -6.03 4.85
CA ILE A 57 -10.13 -4.81 5.66
C ILE A 57 -9.47 -3.69 4.87
N SER A 58 -9.87 -2.45 5.12
CA SER A 58 -9.23 -1.24 4.64
C SER A 58 -8.73 -0.39 5.79
N ILE A 59 -7.42 -0.18 5.86
CA ILE A 59 -6.81 0.73 6.84
C ILE A 59 -6.47 2.05 6.13
N VAL A 60 -7.02 3.16 6.63
CA VAL A 60 -6.72 4.51 6.15
C VAL A 60 -6.33 5.41 7.32
N LYS A 61 -5.45 6.38 7.05
CA LYS A 61 -5.18 7.44 8.03
C LYS A 61 -6.46 8.23 8.29
N ASN A 62 -6.86 8.33 9.55
CA ASN A 62 -7.96 9.18 9.94
C ASN A 62 -7.50 10.64 9.80
N ARG A 63 -8.26 11.46 9.07
CA ARG A 63 -7.91 12.89 8.85
C ARG A 63 -8.31 13.79 10.02
N GLN A 64 -9.21 13.32 10.87
CA GLN A 64 -9.73 14.10 12.00
C GLN A 64 -8.94 13.83 13.28
N ASN A 65 -8.24 12.70 13.37
CA ASN A 65 -7.57 12.21 14.56
C ASN A 65 -6.20 11.64 14.15
N ASP A 66 -5.16 11.74 14.98
CA ASP A 66 -3.82 11.15 14.72
C ASP A 66 -3.82 9.61 14.80
N GLY A 67 -4.69 8.94 14.05
CA GLY A 67 -4.88 7.50 14.10
C GLY A 67 -5.34 6.90 12.78
N PHE A 68 -5.92 5.70 12.84
CA PHE A 68 -6.47 4.98 11.70
C PHE A 68 -8.00 4.92 11.74
N TYR A 69 -8.59 4.84 10.57
CA TYR A 69 -9.93 4.29 10.38
C TYR A 69 -9.77 2.96 9.67
N VAL A 70 -10.37 1.92 10.24
CA VAL A 70 -10.35 0.56 9.72
C VAL A 70 -11.77 0.20 9.31
N ALA A 71 -11.98 0.01 8.00
CA ALA A 71 -13.23 -0.48 7.45
C ALA A 71 -13.15 -1.99 7.23
N PHE A 72 -14.15 -2.73 7.68
CA PHE A 72 -14.23 -4.19 7.55
C PHE A 72 -15.36 -4.52 6.57
N TYR A 73 -15.05 -5.29 5.54
CA TYR A 73 -15.95 -5.69 4.45
C TYR A 73 -16.19 -7.20 4.54
N PRO A 74 -17.38 -7.63 4.99
CA PRO A 74 -17.77 -9.04 5.01
C PRO A 74 -17.95 -9.64 3.61
N ASP A 75 -18.19 -8.77 2.63
CA ASP A 75 -18.40 -9.11 1.23
C ASP A 75 -17.80 -7.96 0.40
N PRO A 76 -16.75 -8.20 -0.40
CA PRO A 76 -16.02 -7.15 -1.12
C PRO A 76 -16.86 -6.55 -2.25
N ASP A 77 -17.85 -7.29 -2.77
CA ASP A 77 -18.72 -6.87 -3.87
C ASP A 77 -19.88 -5.99 -3.38
N LYS A 78 -20.10 -5.94 -2.07
CA LYS A 78 -21.10 -5.08 -1.44
C LYS A 78 -20.41 -3.92 -0.74
N LEU A 79 -20.89 -2.70 -0.99
CA LEU A 79 -20.42 -1.47 -0.32
C LEU A 79 -20.69 -1.45 1.21
N ASN A 80 -21.32 -2.50 1.75
CA ASN A 80 -21.63 -2.64 3.17
C ASN A 80 -20.37 -2.98 3.96
N HIS A 81 -19.88 -2.00 4.70
CA HIS A 81 -18.80 -2.16 5.67
C HIS A 81 -19.26 -1.66 7.03
N PHE A 82 -18.54 -2.05 8.08
CA PHE A 82 -18.56 -1.31 9.34
C PHE A 82 -17.16 -0.80 9.63
N GLY A 83 -17.08 0.31 10.34
CA GLY A 83 -15.82 1.00 10.59
C GLY A 83 -15.51 1.14 12.07
N ILE A 84 -14.23 1.06 12.39
CA ILE A 84 -13.69 1.30 13.72
C ILE A 84 -12.52 2.28 13.59
N SER A 85 -12.41 3.22 14.52
CA SER A 85 -11.27 4.12 14.62
C SER A 85 -10.27 3.60 15.64
N ILE A 86 -8.98 3.69 15.32
CA ILE A 86 -7.87 3.39 16.24
C ILE A 86 -7.07 4.67 16.43
N PHE A 87 -7.01 5.19 17.65
CA PHE A 87 -6.28 6.41 17.98
C PHE A 87 -4.78 6.16 18.14
N LYS A 88 -3.97 7.23 18.17
CA LYS A 88 -2.50 7.18 18.31
C LYS A 88 -2.01 6.34 19.49
N ASP A 89 -2.73 6.39 20.60
CA ASP A 89 -2.44 5.65 21.83
C ASP A 89 -2.85 4.16 21.75
N GLY A 90 -3.30 3.72 20.57
CA GLY A 90 -3.83 2.39 20.33
C GLY A 90 -5.24 2.19 20.85
N THR A 91 -5.96 3.24 21.28
CA THR A 91 -7.35 3.07 21.75
C THR A 91 -8.30 2.82 20.58
N ILE A 92 -9.16 1.83 20.68
CA ILE A 92 -10.23 1.54 19.71
C ILE A 92 -11.51 2.30 20.07
N SER A 93 -12.13 2.96 19.09
CA SER A 93 -13.49 3.51 19.17
C SER A 93 -14.34 3.05 17.99
N GLY A 94 -15.49 2.48 18.33
CA GLY A 94 -16.41 1.86 17.39
C GLY A 94 -17.04 0.62 18.01
N LYS A 95 -18.16 0.17 17.45
CA LYS A 95 -18.87 -1.03 17.92
C LYS A 95 -18.70 -2.14 16.91
N ILE A 96 -18.21 -3.30 17.36
CA ILE A 96 -18.28 -4.53 16.57
C ILE A 96 -19.75 -4.98 16.49
N PRO A 97 -20.32 -5.15 15.30
CA PRO A 97 -21.68 -5.67 15.16
C PRO A 97 -21.80 -7.06 15.81
N SER A 98 -22.88 -7.29 16.57
CA SER A 98 -23.05 -8.49 17.40
C SER A 98 -23.09 -9.82 16.63
N LYS A 99 -23.24 -9.77 15.30
CA LYS A 99 -23.17 -10.95 14.43
C LYS A 99 -21.76 -11.54 14.35
N PHE A 100 -20.72 -10.72 14.53
CA PHE A 100 -19.34 -11.17 14.45
C PHE A 100 -18.86 -11.70 15.80
N LYS A 101 -18.02 -12.75 15.75
CA LYS A 101 -17.55 -13.48 16.95
C LYS A 101 -16.15 -13.09 17.41
N PHE A 102 -15.53 -12.11 16.78
CA PHE A 102 -14.24 -11.57 17.20
C PHE A 102 -14.43 -10.34 18.11
N ASN A 103 -13.38 -9.99 18.84
CA ASN A 103 -13.36 -8.89 19.80
C ASN A 103 -12.26 -7.86 19.45
N HIS A 104 -12.07 -6.84 20.29
CA HIS A 104 -11.05 -5.80 20.04
C HIS A 104 -9.61 -6.34 19.99
N GLN A 105 -9.32 -7.44 20.70
CA GLN A 105 -8.03 -8.07 20.67
C GLN A 105 -7.70 -8.65 19.29
N ASP A 106 -8.66 -9.35 18.71
CA ASP A 106 -8.54 -9.91 17.36
C ASP A 106 -8.31 -8.79 16.34
N ILE A 107 -8.95 -7.63 16.52
CA ILE A 107 -8.73 -6.44 15.69
C ILE A 107 -7.30 -5.90 15.85
N TYR A 108 -6.76 -5.81 17.07
CA TYR A 108 -5.37 -5.37 17.25
C TYR A 108 -4.40 -6.28 16.54
N ASN A 109 -4.57 -7.59 16.67
CA ASN A 109 -3.74 -8.59 16.01
C ASN A 109 -3.84 -8.47 14.50
N GLU A 110 -5.07 -8.43 13.97
CA GLU A 110 -5.35 -8.33 12.54
C GLU A 110 -4.73 -7.07 11.93
N VAL A 111 -5.01 -5.90 12.51
CA VAL A 111 -4.48 -4.63 12.01
C VAL A 111 -2.96 -4.61 12.08
N THR A 112 -2.37 -5.12 13.17
CA THR A 112 -0.92 -5.24 13.30
C THR A 112 -0.32 -6.12 12.22
N ASN A 113 -0.88 -7.32 12.02
CA ASN A 113 -0.45 -8.27 11.00
C ASN A 113 -0.58 -7.68 9.59
N VAL A 114 -1.68 -6.97 9.32
CA VAL A 114 -1.89 -6.31 8.04
C VAL A 114 -0.86 -5.20 7.84
N LEU A 115 -0.61 -4.35 8.82
CA LEU A 115 0.41 -3.30 8.72
C LEU A 115 1.82 -3.87 8.52
N ASP A 116 2.14 -4.98 9.18
CA ASP A 116 3.40 -5.69 8.98
C ASP A 116 3.47 -6.32 7.57
N SER A 117 2.39 -6.91 7.08
CA SER A 117 2.34 -7.59 5.76
C SER A 117 2.31 -6.65 4.56
N VAL A 118 1.71 -5.47 4.73
CA VAL A 118 1.71 -4.39 3.72
C VAL A 118 3.15 -3.93 3.46
N GLY A 119 4.05 -4.15 4.43
CA GLY A 119 5.45 -3.77 4.35
C GLY A 119 5.54 -2.26 4.31
N LEU A 120 5.25 -1.58 5.42
CA LEU A 120 5.42 -0.11 5.49
C LEU A 120 6.85 0.31 5.12
N ASP A 121 7.84 -0.55 5.39
CA ASP A 121 9.22 -0.40 4.94
C ASP A 121 9.39 -0.46 3.43
N PHE A 122 8.38 -0.80 2.63
CA PHE A 122 8.43 -0.75 1.18
C PHE A 122 8.11 0.65 0.65
N TRP A 123 7.33 1.45 1.37
CA TRP A 123 6.86 2.74 0.87
C TRP A 123 7.77 3.88 1.32
N TYR A 124 8.10 4.76 0.38
CA TYR A 124 8.68 6.06 0.64
C TYR A 124 7.57 7.11 0.52
N THR A 125 7.14 7.66 1.65
CA THR A 125 6.29 8.85 1.67
C THR A 125 7.16 10.07 1.86
N GLU A 126 7.25 10.92 0.84
CA GLU A 126 7.92 12.22 0.95
C GLU A 126 7.40 13.02 2.15
N GLN A 127 8.23 13.18 3.19
CA GLN A 127 8.12 14.35 4.06
C GLN A 127 8.43 15.58 3.20
N GLN A 128 7.59 16.60 3.30
CA GLN A 128 7.57 17.78 2.43
C GLN A 128 8.93 18.49 2.29
N ASP A 129 9.87 18.23 3.20
CA ASP A 129 11.10 19.00 3.36
C ASP A 129 12.29 18.52 2.51
N VAL A 130 12.22 17.32 1.89
CA VAL A 130 13.40 16.70 1.24
C VAL A 130 13.53 17.03 -0.26
N LEU A 131 12.48 17.56 -0.90
CA LEU A 131 12.51 17.96 -2.31
C LEU A 131 12.31 19.48 -2.46
N ASN A 132 13.28 20.27 -1.96
CA ASN A 132 13.43 21.66 -2.38
C ASN A 132 14.00 21.70 -3.80
N ILE A 133 13.16 21.44 -4.80
CA ILE A 133 13.49 21.65 -6.21
C ILE A 133 12.87 23.00 -6.62
N PRO A 134 13.62 23.91 -7.26
CA PRO A 134 13.13 25.23 -7.64
C PRO A 134 11.83 25.15 -8.45
N ASP A 135 10.94 26.14 -8.22
CA ASP A 135 9.64 26.25 -8.87
C ASP A 135 9.79 26.14 -10.40
N TRP A 136 9.30 25.03 -10.95
CA TRP A 136 9.09 24.90 -12.38
C TRP A 136 7.82 25.66 -12.76
N PRO A 137 7.77 26.31 -13.94
CA PRO A 137 6.59 27.03 -14.38
C PRO A 137 5.35 26.12 -14.36
N VAL A 138 4.34 26.57 -13.62
CA VAL A 138 3.04 25.88 -13.52
C VAL A 138 2.46 25.78 -14.93
N PRO A 139 2.17 24.58 -15.45
CA PRO A 139 1.55 24.43 -16.75
C PRO A 139 0.22 25.20 -16.79
N GLU A 140 -0.01 25.94 -17.87
CA GLU A 140 -1.29 26.62 -18.10
C GLU A 140 -2.45 25.63 -17.94
N LYS A 141 -3.50 26.03 -17.19
CA LYS A 141 -4.69 25.21 -16.94
C LYS A 141 -5.30 24.74 -18.26
N LYS A 142 -5.03 23.49 -18.65
CA LYS A 142 -5.82 22.83 -19.70
C LYS A 142 -7.23 22.53 -19.15
N GLU A 143 -8.22 22.67 -20.03
CA GLU A 143 -9.63 22.43 -19.72
C GLU A 143 -9.82 21.10 -18.98
N LYS A 144 -10.59 21.13 -17.88
CA LYS A 144 -10.94 19.93 -17.11
C LYS A 144 -11.74 18.99 -18.01
N GLY A 145 -11.07 17.97 -18.56
CA GLY A 145 -11.78 16.81 -19.09
C GLY A 145 -12.72 16.26 -18.03
N SER A 146 -13.96 15.98 -18.40
CA SER A 146 -14.97 15.41 -17.51
C SER A 146 -14.46 14.10 -16.93
N SER A 147 -14.18 14.05 -15.63
CA SER A 147 -13.92 12.79 -14.92
C SER A 147 -15.15 11.90 -15.10
N PRO A 148 -15.01 10.67 -15.62
CA PRO A 148 -16.15 9.78 -15.77
C PRO A 148 -16.75 9.53 -14.39
N LYS A 149 -18.07 9.73 -14.27
CA LYS A 149 -18.82 9.30 -13.08
C LYS A 149 -18.90 7.78 -13.15
N ASN A 150 -18.33 7.08 -12.16
CA ASN A 150 -18.29 5.61 -12.02
C ASN A 150 -17.09 4.89 -12.66
N VAL A 151 -15.87 5.39 -12.44
CA VAL A 151 -14.67 4.57 -12.71
C VAL A 151 -14.41 3.68 -11.48
N SER A 152 -14.44 2.36 -11.66
CA SER A 152 -14.09 1.40 -10.61
C SER A 152 -12.60 1.47 -10.29
N GLU A 153 -12.23 1.27 -9.03
CA GLU A 153 -10.82 1.05 -8.64
C GLU A 153 -10.47 -0.44 -8.74
N ASP A 154 -9.33 -0.77 -9.33
CA ASP A 154 -8.72 -2.11 -9.27
C ASP A 154 -7.37 -2.04 -8.55
N ARG A 155 -7.42 -2.23 -7.22
CA ARG A 155 -6.23 -2.16 -6.36
C ARG A 155 -5.27 -3.35 -6.57
N ARG A 156 -5.70 -4.42 -7.25
CA ARG A 156 -4.82 -5.54 -7.63
C ARG A 156 -3.65 -5.05 -8.49
N ARG A 157 -3.80 -3.94 -9.21
CA ARG A 157 -2.76 -3.28 -10.02
C ARG A 157 -1.57 -2.81 -9.19
N ILE A 158 -1.87 -2.20 -8.04
CA ILE A 158 -0.86 -1.69 -7.11
C ILE A 158 -0.16 -2.86 -6.43
N GLU A 159 -0.93 -3.85 -5.97
CA GLU A 159 -0.41 -5.07 -5.36
C GLU A 159 0.45 -5.89 -6.32
N PHE A 160 0.06 -5.97 -7.60
CA PHE A 160 0.85 -6.66 -8.60
C PHE A 160 2.24 -6.05 -8.73
N LEU A 161 2.35 -4.72 -8.87
CA LEU A 161 3.65 -4.05 -8.97
C LEU A 161 4.48 -4.16 -7.68
N ARG A 162 3.83 -4.10 -6.50
CA ARG A 162 4.48 -4.29 -5.20
C ARG A 162 5.10 -5.68 -5.05
N LYS A 163 4.43 -6.71 -5.56
CA LYS A 163 4.88 -8.11 -5.42
C LYS A 163 5.93 -8.53 -6.45
N GLN A 164 6.43 -7.62 -7.27
CA GLN A 164 7.48 -7.94 -8.23
C GLN A 164 8.81 -8.22 -7.52
N PRO A 165 9.54 -9.27 -7.89
CA PRO A 165 10.75 -9.69 -7.17
C PRO A 165 11.91 -8.68 -7.23
N ASP A 166 11.90 -7.78 -8.21
CA ASP A 166 12.91 -6.73 -8.43
C ASP A 166 12.42 -5.31 -8.17
N VAL A 167 11.23 -5.14 -7.58
CA VAL A 167 10.82 -3.81 -7.12
C VAL A 167 11.57 -3.46 -5.84
N LEU A 168 12.16 -2.27 -5.80
CA LEU A 168 13.00 -1.85 -4.68
C LEU A 168 12.18 -1.18 -3.58
N PHE A 169 11.30 -0.26 -3.98
CA PHE A 169 10.38 0.45 -3.08
C PHE A 169 9.28 1.13 -3.91
N GLY A 170 8.21 1.53 -3.23
CA GLY A 170 7.13 2.30 -3.82
C GLY A 170 7.06 3.72 -3.27
N PHE A 171 6.34 4.62 -3.94
CA PHE A 171 6.05 5.97 -3.47
C PHE A 171 4.70 6.46 -4.01
N THR A 172 4.21 7.60 -3.51
CA THR A 172 3.03 8.27 -4.08
C THR A 172 3.44 9.45 -4.95
N GLY A 173 2.91 9.50 -6.18
CA GLY A 173 3.09 10.65 -7.06
C GLY A 173 2.42 11.91 -6.51
N LYS A 174 3.06 13.06 -6.73
CA LYS A 174 2.49 14.40 -6.48
C LYS A 174 2.40 15.18 -7.80
N GLY A 175 1.94 16.43 -7.71
CA GLY A 175 1.82 17.33 -8.86
C GLY A 175 0.98 16.74 -9.99
N GLY A 176 1.56 16.68 -11.20
CA GLY A 176 0.90 16.14 -12.39
C GLY A 176 0.62 14.63 -12.35
N PHE A 177 1.15 13.92 -11.36
CA PHE A 177 0.94 12.50 -11.09
C PHE A 177 0.17 12.23 -9.78
N SER A 178 -0.51 13.24 -9.22
CA SER A 178 -1.37 13.03 -8.06
C SER A 178 -2.40 11.92 -8.31
N GLY A 179 -2.46 10.96 -7.38
CA GLY A 179 -3.30 9.76 -7.47
C GLY A 179 -2.59 8.52 -8.06
N TYR A 180 -1.39 8.68 -8.64
CA TYR A 180 -0.55 7.57 -9.08
C TYR A 180 0.33 7.05 -7.94
N TYR A 181 0.60 5.76 -7.96
CA TYR A 181 1.57 5.06 -7.14
C TYR A 181 2.79 4.76 -8.01
N GLY A 182 3.95 5.22 -7.58
CA GLY A 182 5.22 4.92 -8.23
C GLY A 182 5.89 3.70 -7.62
N PHE A 183 6.60 2.95 -8.46
CA PHE A 183 7.34 1.75 -8.11
C PHE A 183 8.70 1.84 -8.77
N VAL A 184 9.76 1.84 -7.95
CA VAL A 184 11.13 1.99 -8.42
C VAL A 184 11.73 0.61 -8.64
N PHE A 185 12.19 0.37 -9.86
CA PHE A 185 12.97 -0.78 -10.27
C PHE A 185 14.39 -0.33 -10.58
N ASP A 186 15.31 -1.29 -10.76
CA ASP A 186 16.69 -1.03 -11.16
C ASP A 186 16.77 -0.13 -12.41
N LYS A 187 15.95 -0.38 -13.42
CA LYS A 187 16.08 0.26 -14.74
C LYS A 187 14.97 1.24 -15.09
N PHE A 188 13.96 1.39 -14.25
CA PHE A 188 12.79 2.22 -14.59
C PHE A 188 11.98 2.56 -13.34
N ILE A 189 11.14 3.58 -13.48
CA ILE A 189 10.06 3.89 -12.55
C ILE A 189 8.74 3.59 -13.25
N ALA A 190 7.92 2.72 -12.64
CA ALA A 190 6.56 2.47 -13.09
C ALA A 190 5.57 3.27 -12.23
N LEU A 191 4.68 4.02 -12.87
CA LEU A 191 3.61 4.77 -12.23
C LEU A 191 2.28 4.15 -12.61
N GLU A 192 1.50 3.76 -11.61
CA GLU A 192 0.22 3.10 -11.80
C GLU A 192 -0.90 3.78 -11.03
N HIS A 193 -2.09 3.86 -11.63
CA HIS A 193 -3.26 4.45 -11.00
C HIS A 193 -4.29 3.36 -10.68
N PRO A 194 -4.89 3.34 -9.47
CA PRO A 194 -5.85 2.31 -9.08
C PRO A 194 -7.15 2.35 -9.91
N LEU A 195 -7.66 3.53 -10.27
CA LEU A 195 -8.81 3.65 -11.18
C LEU A 195 -8.59 2.92 -12.51
N CYS A 196 -9.54 2.07 -12.87
CA CYS A 196 -9.64 1.42 -14.18
C CYS A 196 -9.63 2.49 -15.30
N GLU A 197 -9.21 2.12 -16.52
CA GLU A 197 -9.06 3.01 -17.69
C GLU A 197 -7.94 4.08 -17.63
N ASN A 198 -7.44 4.42 -16.44
CA ASN A 198 -6.20 5.20 -16.34
C ASN A 198 -5.02 4.36 -16.84
N ALA A 199 -4.11 5.00 -17.58
CA ALA A 199 -2.92 4.36 -18.11
C ALA A 199 -1.84 4.22 -17.03
N ALA A 200 -0.97 3.22 -17.15
CA ALA A 200 0.32 3.23 -16.47
C ALA A 200 1.34 4.08 -17.26
N TYR A 201 2.37 4.57 -16.58
CA TYR A 201 3.49 5.29 -17.18
C TYR A 201 4.81 4.63 -16.76
N PHE A 202 5.73 4.48 -17.70
CA PHE A 202 7.07 3.94 -17.44
C PHE A 202 8.11 4.97 -17.81
N ILE A 203 8.98 5.31 -16.87
CA ILE A 203 10.12 6.21 -17.08
C ILE A 203 11.38 5.35 -17.02
N ASP A 204 12.07 5.22 -18.15
CA ASP A 204 13.28 4.40 -18.23
C ASP A 204 14.49 5.17 -17.67
N LEU A 205 15.31 4.49 -16.86
CA LEU A 205 16.56 5.00 -16.31
C LEU A 205 17.68 4.55 -17.24
N GLU A 206 18.25 5.45 -18.04
CA GLU A 206 19.17 5.11 -19.15
C GLU A 206 20.32 4.17 -18.74
N GLN A 207 20.88 4.35 -17.54
CA GLN A 207 21.98 3.53 -17.01
C GLN A 207 21.54 2.53 -15.94
N GLY A 208 20.27 2.57 -15.53
CA GLY A 208 19.78 1.90 -14.33
C GLY A 208 20.37 2.46 -13.03
N LEU A 209 20.17 1.72 -11.94
CA LEU A 209 20.76 2.01 -10.65
C LEU A 209 22.08 1.26 -10.50
N THR A 210 23.06 1.92 -9.91
CA THR A 210 24.29 1.26 -9.46
C THR A 210 24.02 0.34 -8.27
N GLU A 211 24.92 -0.60 -7.99
CA GLU A 211 24.79 -1.47 -6.80
C GLU A 211 24.76 -0.67 -5.49
N GLU A 212 25.52 0.43 -5.39
CA GLU A 212 25.46 1.34 -4.24
C GLU A 212 24.07 1.96 -4.08
N GLU A 213 23.45 2.38 -5.18
CA GLU A 213 22.10 2.94 -5.18
C GLU A 213 21.04 1.89 -4.80
N LYS A 214 21.21 0.64 -5.23
CA LYS A 214 20.34 -0.46 -4.80
C LYS A 214 20.46 -0.72 -3.30
N GLU A 215 21.66 -0.63 -2.72
CA GLU A 215 21.84 -0.72 -1.27
C GLU A 215 21.19 0.47 -0.54
N LYS A 216 21.34 1.69 -1.07
CA LYS A 216 20.67 2.89 -0.53
C LYS A 216 19.15 2.74 -0.52
N ALA A 217 18.56 2.10 -1.53
CA ALA A 217 17.13 1.84 -1.63
C ALA A 217 16.56 1.01 -0.47
N LYS A 218 17.39 0.31 0.31
CA LYS A 218 16.95 -0.42 1.51
C LYS A 218 16.67 0.48 2.71
N THR A 219 17.10 1.74 2.67
CA THR A 219 16.94 2.70 3.77
C THR A 219 16.04 3.86 3.37
N TYR A 220 15.31 4.43 4.33
CA TYR A 220 14.44 5.57 4.06
C TYR A 220 15.21 6.80 3.53
N THR A 221 16.36 7.12 4.13
CA THR A 221 17.20 8.25 3.70
C THR A 221 17.74 8.04 2.29
N GLY A 222 18.25 6.84 1.99
CA GLY A 222 18.75 6.51 0.66
C GLY A 222 17.66 6.56 -0.40
N ARG A 223 16.42 6.12 -0.09
CA ARG A 223 15.27 6.34 -0.99
C ARG A 223 15.02 7.81 -1.28
N GLY A 224 15.14 8.67 -0.27
CA GLY A 224 15.04 10.12 -0.47
C GLY A 224 16.05 10.64 -1.50
N GLU A 225 17.32 10.22 -1.41
CA GLU A 225 18.36 10.58 -2.39
C GLU A 225 18.01 10.10 -3.81
N LEU A 226 17.55 8.84 -3.94
CA LEU A 226 17.14 8.27 -5.22
C LEU A 226 15.93 9.00 -5.80
N MET A 227 14.95 9.36 -4.97
CA MET A 227 13.78 10.11 -5.40
C MET A 227 14.16 11.51 -5.85
N THR A 228 15.05 12.21 -5.15
CA THR A 228 15.57 13.51 -5.61
C THR A 228 16.25 13.39 -6.96
N LYS A 229 17.08 12.34 -7.16
CA LYS A 229 17.84 12.13 -8.39
C LYS A 229 16.97 11.72 -9.58
N TYR A 230 16.12 10.72 -9.41
CA TYR A 230 15.43 10.05 -10.52
C TYR A 230 13.96 10.46 -10.67
N TRP A 231 13.28 10.82 -9.58
CA TRP A 231 11.88 11.29 -9.63
C TRP A 231 11.75 12.81 -9.61
N GLY A 232 12.68 13.50 -8.94
CA GLY A 232 12.72 14.95 -8.80
C GLY A 232 12.49 15.73 -10.10
N PRO A 233 13.10 15.33 -11.24
CA PRO A 233 12.86 15.97 -12.54
C PRO A 233 11.41 15.94 -13.04
N TYR A 234 10.58 15.02 -12.53
CA TYR A 234 9.22 14.78 -13.00
C TYR A 234 8.13 15.23 -12.02
N ASN A 235 8.44 15.34 -10.72
CA ASN A 235 7.44 15.50 -9.65
C ASN A 235 6.51 16.71 -9.84
N ASN A 236 7.02 17.81 -10.43
CA ASN A 236 6.27 19.05 -10.66
C ASN A 236 5.75 19.19 -12.10
N ARG A 237 6.03 18.23 -12.98
CA ARG A 237 5.59 18.27 -14.39
C ARG A 237 4.21 17.63 -14.55
N GLY A 238 3.44 18.10 -15.54
CA GLY A 238 2.21 17.44 -15.93
C GLY A 238 2.48 16.06 -16.51
N LYS A 239 1.68 15.03 -16.18
CA LYS A 239 1.77 13.70 -16.82
C LYS A 239 1.77 13.75 -18.35
N TRP A 240 1.04 14.72 -18.92
CA TRP A 240 0.98 14.93 -20.36
C TRP A 240 2.28 15.50 -20.92
N ASP A 241 2.98 16.34 -20.16
CA ASP A 241 4.23 16.95 -20.58
C ASP A 241 5.34 15.90 -20.62
N VAL A 242 5.43 15.07 -19.56
CA VAL A 242 6.38 13.95 -19.49
C VAL A 242 6.12 12.90 -20.58
N PHE A 243 4.84 12.67 -20.91
CA PHE A 243 4.49 11.79 -22.02
C PHE A 243 4.82 12.42 -23.39
N SER A 244 4.46 13.69 -23.61
CA SER A 244 4.67 14.35 -24.90
C SER A 244 6.14 14.59 -25.22
N SER A 245 6.99 14.75 -24.20
CA SER A 245 8.44 14.82 -24.33
C SER A 245 9.10 13.46 -24.57
N ARG A 246 8.33 12.36 -24.58
CA ARG A 246 8.81 10.97 -24.74
C ARG A 246 9.73 10.48 -23.63
N GLU A 247 9.71 11.13 -22.46
CA GLU A 247 10.44 10.67 -21.27
C GLU A 247 9.68 9.57 -20.52
N ALA A 248 8.38 9.40 -20.82
CA ALA A 248 7.60 8.26 -20.33
C ALA A 248 6.87 7.52 -21.46
N GLU A 249 6.89 6.18 -21.39
CA GLU A 249 5.99 5.34 -22.15
C GLU A 249 4.62 5.26 -21.44
N ARG A 250 3.54 5.53 -22.16
CA ARG A 250 2.16 5.40 -21.65
C ARG A 250 1.54 4.08 -22.08
N VAL A 251 1.10 3.29 -21.11
CA VAL A 251 0.43 1.99 -21.34
C VAL A 251 -1.04 2.14 -20.95
N LYS A 252 -1.91 2.31 -21.95
CA LYS A 252 -3.35 2.42 -21.70
C LYS A 252 -3.95 1.03 -21.51
N HIS A 253 -4.39 0.75 -20.28
CA HIS A 253 -5.14 -0.45 -19.97
C HIS A 253 -6.49 -0.46 -20.70
N ARG A 254 -6.78 -1.57 -21.38
CA ARG A 254 -8.10 -1.88 -21.97
C ARG A 254 -8.91 -2.73 -20.93
N PRO A 255 -10.15 -3.20 -21.19
CA PRO A 255 -11.11 -3.50 -20.12
C PRO A 255 -10.61 -4.53 -19.10
N ILE A 256 -11.32 -4.58 -17.96
CA ILE A 256 -10.99 -5.34 -16.74
C ILE A 256 -10.31 -6.69 -17.07
N ASP A 257 -9.15 -6.91 -16.43
CA ASP A 257 -8.28 -8.11 -16.47
C ASP A 257 -7.22 -8.23 -17.59
N ASP A 258 -7.28 -7.45 -18.68
CA ASP A 258 -6.21 -7.48 -19.71
C ASP A 258 -4.93 -6.72 -19.31
N TRP A 259 -4.97 -6.02 -18.17
CA TRP A 259 -3.84 -5.23 -17.70
C TRP A 259 -2.69 -6.11 -17.15
N ILE A 260 -2.98 -7.29 -16.59
CA ILE A 260 -1.94 -8.16 -16.00
C ILE A 260 -0.97 -8.65 -17.09
N PRO A 261 -1.42 -9.25 -18.21
CA PRO A 261 -0.51 -9.66 -19.28
C PRO A 261 0.27 -8.47 -19.85
N GLN A 262 -0.38 -7.32 -20.06
CA GLN A 262 0.27 -6.11 -20.58
C GLN A 262 1.37 -5.60 -19.65
N MET A 263 1.09 -5.51 -18.34
CA MET A 263 2.09 -5.09 -17.36
C MET A 263 3.21 -6.12 -17.24
N THR A 264 2.90 -7.41 -17.25
CA THR A 264 3.91 -8.47 -17.22
C THR A 264 4.86 -8.37 -18.40
N GLU A 265 4.33 -8.16 -19.61
CA GLU A 265 5.14 -7.93 -20.81
C GLU A 265 6.05 -6.71 -20.65
N LYS A 266 5.49 -5.56 -20.25
CA LYS A 266 6.25 -4.31 -20.08
C LYS A 266 7.33 -4.39 -19.02
N LEU A 267 7.07 -5.10 -17.92
CA LEU A 267 8.06 -5.38 -16.90
C LEU A 267 9.15 -6.32 -17.43
N ASN A 268 8.80 -7.35 -18.21
CA ASN A 268 9.74 -8.32 -18.76
C ASN A 268 10.66 -7.74 -19.84
N THR A 269 10.20 -6.76 -20.60
CA THR A 269 11.07 -6.08 -21.58
C THR A 269 12.11 -5.18 -20.91
N ARG A 270 11.90 -4.80 -19.65
CA ARG A 270 12.75 -3.85 -18.91
C ARG A 270 13.59 -4.48 -17.81
N SER A 271 13.17 -5.63 -17.30
CA SER A 271 13.88 -6.32 -16.23
C SER A 271 15.01 -7.19 -16.77
N SER A 272 16.06 -7.30 -15.96
CA SER A 272 17.16 -8.25 -16.15
C SER A 272 16.84 -9.66 -15.63
N LEU A 273 15.73 -9.84 -14.90
CA LEU A 273 15.33 -11.14 -14.38
C LEU A 273 14.86 -12.09 -15.51
N PRO A 274 14.99 -13.42 -15.32
CA PRO A 274 14.33 -14.40 -16.18
C PRO A 274 12.86 -14.03 -16.35
N LYS A 275 12.32 -14.16 -17.58
CA LYS A 275 10.95 -13.76 -17.93
C LYS A 275 10.00 -14.12 -16.79
N ARG A 276 9.38 -13.12 -16.17
CA ARG A 276 8.35 -13.33 -15.17
C ARG A 276 7.26 -14.15 -15.85
N GLN A 277 7.16 -15.43 -15.49
CA GLN A 277 5.95 -16.19 -15.78
C GLN A 277 4.81 -15.44 -15.11
N VAL A 278 3.63 -15.48 -15.73
CA VAL A 278 2.42 -14.87 -15.16
C VAL A 278 2.21 -15.52 -13.79
N MET A 279 2.72 -14.87 -12.73
CA MET A 279 2.69 -15.33 -11.33
C MET A 279 1.28 -15.17 -10.74
N PHE A 280 0.27 -15.55 -11.52
CA PHE A 280 -1.14 -15.35 -11.23
C PHE A 280 -1.98 -16.61 -11.51
N GLU A 281 -1.37 -17.76 -11.78
CA GLU A 281 -2.09 -19.05 -11.74
C GLU A 281 -2.66 -19.35 -10.34
N SER A 282 -2.11 -18.72 -9.28
CA SER A 282 -2.63 -18.84 -7.91
C SER A 282 -3.90 -18.02 -7.67
N ALA A 283 -4.06 -16.87 -8.34
CA ALA A 283 -5.26 -16.03 -8.15
C ALA A 283 -6.45 -16.52 -8.98
N ARG A 284 -6.21 -17.21 -10.11
CA ARG A 284 -7.29 -17.78 -10.92
C ARG A 284 -7.92 -19.03 -10.30
N LYS A 285 -7.20 -19.71 -9.39
CA LYS A 285 -7.69 -20.90 -8.67
C LYS A 285 -8.40 -20.58 -7.36
N GLU A 286 -8.32 -19.35 -6.85
CA GLU A 286 -9.09 -18.92 -5.67
C GLU A 286 -10.44 -18.24 -6.01
N THR A 287 -10.80 -18.16 -7.30
CA THR A 287 -12.06 -17.53 -7.76
C THR A 287 -12.94 -18.44 -8.64
N LEU A 288 -12.71 -19.76 -8.59
CA LEU A 288 -13.62 -20.78 -9.13
C LEU A 288 -14.05 -21.75 -8.05
#